data_AF-A0A3D5XSZ7-F1
#
_entry.id   AF-A0A3D5XSZ7-F1
#
_cell.length_a   1.000
_cell.length_b   1.000
_cell.length_c   1.000
_cell.angle_alpha   90.00
_cell.angle_beta   90.00
_cell.angle_gamma   90.00
#
_symmetry.space_group_name_H-M   'P 1'
#
loop_
_entity.id
_entity.type
_entity.pdbx_description
1 polymer ?
#
loop_
_entity_poly.entity_id
_entity_poly.type
_entity_poly.pdbx_seq_one_letter_code
_entity_poly.pdbx_strand_id
1 'polypeptide(L)'
;MSNLFFNQMILDQPVKSYVLMFVVAILANFLAVICLKEGIRLIGSGMASILSMIEPISTLIFGKMFFDEIISINKLVGSAIIIISILYMAKEK
;
A
#
# COMPACT_ATOMS: atom_id res chain seq x y z
N MET A 1 13.58 9.60 32.46
CA MET A 1 12.52 8.85 31.77
C MET A 1 11.55 9.85 31.11
N SER A 2 12.00 10.64 30.12
CA SER A 2 11.14 11.69 29.54
C SER A 2 11.51 12.21 28.14
N ASN A 3 12.36 11.55 27.34
CA ASN A 3 12.78 12.08 26.03
C ASN A 3 12.63 11.07 24.86
N LEU A 4 11.73 10.09 24.97
CA LEU A 4 11.66 8.99 23.99
C LEU A 4 10.88 9.31 22.69
N PHE A 5 10.24 10.48 22.58
CA PHE A 5 9.29 10.73 21.47
C PHE A 5 9.53 12.01 20.64
N PHE A 6 10.27 13.01 21.15
CA PHE A 6 10.33 14.34 20.50
C PHE A 6 11.67 14.72 19.85
N ASN A 7 12.75 13.97 20.05
CA ASN A 7 14.08 14.36 19.53
C ASN A 7 14.31 13.99 18.04
N GLN A 8 13.31 13.44 17.35
CA GLN A 8 13.42 13.05 15.93
C GLN A 8 12.46 13.80 15.00
N MET A 9 11.56 14.62 15.55
CA MET A 9 10.66 15.46 14.73
C MET A 9 11.34 16.79 14.42
N ILE A 10 12.22 16.77 13.43
CA ILE A 10 12.77 18.00 12.84
C ILE A 10 11.67 18.57 11.94
N LEU A 11 10.85 19.47 12.47
CA LEU A 11 9.86 20.27 11.71
C LEU A 11 10.53 21.30 10.79
N ASP A 12 11.84 21.50 10.93
CA ASP A 12 12.63 22.27 9.99
C ASP A 12 13.03 21.40 8.79
N GLN A 13 12.04 21.02 7.99
CA GLN A 13 12.26 20.34 6.71
C GLN A 13 12.19 21.35 5.56
N PRO A 14 12.99 21.14 4.49
CA PRO A 14 12.94 21.99 3.31
C PRO A 14 11.50 22.11 2.79
N VAL A 15 11.10 23.30 2.33
CA VAL A 15 9.75 23.55 1.76
C VAL A 15 9.39 22.51 0.68
N LYS A 16 10.38 22.04 -0.08
CA LYS A 16 10.24 20.97 -1.08
C LYS A 16 9.68 19.67 -0.50
N SER A 17 10.08 19.27 0.71
CA SER A 17 9.61 18.04 1.37
C SER A 17 8.13 18.15 1.74
N TYR A 18 7.69 19.31 2.22
CA TYR A 18 6.28 19.57 2.52
C TYR A 18 5.40 19.50 1.27
N VAL A 19 5.86 20.07 0.15
CA VAL A 19 5.15 19.99 -1.13
C VAL A 19 5.04 18.53 -1.59
N LEU A 20 6.12 17.75 -1.52
CA LEU A 20 6.10 16.33 -1.89
C LEU A 20 5.16 15.52 -1.00
N MET A 21 5.18 15.73 0.32
CA MET A 21 4.25 15.08 1.25
C MET A 21 2.80 15.40 0.91
N PHE A 22 2.50 16.66 0.57
CA PHE A 22 1.16 17.08 0.17
C PHE A 22 0.71 16.38 -1.13
N VAL A 23 1.59 16.31 -2.14
CA VAL A 23 1.30 15.60 -3.40
C VAL A 23 1.05 14.12 -3.15
N VAL A 24 1.90 13.46 -2.35
CA VAL A 24 1.72 12.05 -1.99
C VAL A 24 0.41 11.84 -1.24
N ALA A 25 0.07 12.70 -0.29
CA ALA A 25 -1.18 12.59 0.47
C ALA A 25 -2.42 12.68 -0.45
N ILE A 26 -2.41 13.56 -1.46
CA ILE A 26 -3.51 13.66 -2.42
C ILE A 26 -3.58 12.41 -3.30
N LEU A 27 -2.45 12.00 -3.89
CA LEU A 27 -2.45 10.91 -4.86
C LEU A 27 -2.66 9.54 -4.19
N ALA A 28 -1.93 9.25 -3.12
CA ALA A 28 -1.96 7.94 -2.47
C ALA A 28 -3.20 7.72 -1.60
N ASN A 29 -3.91 8.77 -1.19
CA ASN A 29 -5.08 8.64 -0.34
C ASN A 29 -6.36 9.16 -1.02
N PHE A 30 -6.45 10.45 -1.32
CA PHE A 30 -7.69 11.03 -1.88
C PHE A 30 -8.09 10.38 -3.21
N LEU A 31 -7.16 10.34 -4.16
CA LEU A 31 -7.43 9.76 -5.47
C LEU A 31 -7.63 8.25 -5.38
N ALA A 32 -6.79 7.56 -4.60
CA ALA A 32 -6.90 6.12 -4.38
C ALA A 32 -8.28 5.72 -3.82
N VAL A 33 -8.79 6.45 -2.82
CA VAL A 33 -10.11 6.17 -2.22
C VAL A 33 -11.24 6.42 -3.22
N ILE A 34 -11.15 7.45 -4.07
CA ILE A 34 -12.17 7.69 -5.10
C ILE A 34 -12.17 6.54 -6.11
N CYS A 35 -11.00 6.15 -6.63
CA CYS A 35 -10.88 4.99 -7.53
C CYS A 35 -11.42 3.70 -6.90
N LEU A 36 -11.09 3.46 -5.62
CA LEU A 36 -11.58 2.28 -4.91
C LEU A 36 -13.11 2.29 -4.77
N LYS A 37 -13.70 3.44 -4.42
CA LYS A 37 -15.16 3.58 -4.30
C LYS A 37 -15.85 3.37 -5.65
N GLU A 38 -15.30 3.93 -6.72
CA GLU A 38 -15.82 3.72 -8.07
C GLU A 38 -15.67 2.26 -8.52
N GLY A 39 -14.54 1.61 -8.21
CA GLY A 39 -14.33 0.18 -8.43
C GLY A 39 -15.37 -0.66 -7.70
N ILE A 40 -15.60 -0.40 -6.42
CA ILE A 40 -16.65 -1.05 -5.62
C ILE A 40 -18.03 -0.86 -6.27
N ARG A 41 -18.34 0.32 -6.82
CA ARG A 41 -19.61 0.58 -7.52
C ARG A 41 -19.77 -0.29 -8.77
N LEU A 42 -18.68 -0.58 -9.49
CA LEU A 42 -18.71 -1.32 -10.75
C LEU A 42 -18.79 -2.85 -10.56
N ILE A 43 -18.01 -3.41 -9.62
CA ILE A 43 -17.88 -4.88 -9.45
C ILE A 43 -18.48 -5.41 -8.13
N GLY A 44 -19.04 -4.52 -7.30
CA GLY A 44 -19.57 -4.85 -5.99
C GLY A 44 -18.49 -5.00 -4.91
N SER A 45 -18.90 -4.83 -3.64
CA SER A 45 -17.99 -4.81 -2.49
C SER A 45 -17.22 -6.12 -2.30
N GLY A 46 -17.83 -7.27 -2.60
CA GLY A 46 -17.19 -8.56 -2.41
C GLY A 46 -16.03 -8.82 -3.37
N MET A 47 -16.20 -8.56 -4.67
CA MET A 47 -15.11 -8.71 -5.65
C MET A 47 -14.05 -7.63 -5.46
N ALA A 48 -14.45 -6.40 -5.13
CA ALA A 48 -13.50 -5.33 -4.82
C ALA A 48 -12.61 -5.67 -3.62
N SER A 49 -13.16 -6.27 -2.57
CA SER A 49 -12.37 -6.73 -1.41
C SER A 49 -11.32 -7.77 -1.80
N ILE A 50 -11.69 -8.74 -2.65
CA ILE A 50 -10.76 -9.76 -3.17
C ILE A 50 -9.66 -9.09 -4.01
N LEU A 51 -9.99 -8.13 -4.86
CA LEU A 51 -8.99 -7.38 -5.65
C LEU A 51 -8.05 -6.55 -4.79
N SER A 52 -8.54 -5.94 -3.70
CA SER A 52 -7.68 -5.19 -2.77
C SER A 52 -6.60 -6.07 -2.14
N MET A 53 -6.84 -7.38 -2.00
CA MET A 53 -5.81 -8.29 -1.49
C MET A 53 -4.62 -8.50 -2.45
N ILE A 54 -4.70 -8.04 -3.71
CA ILE A 54 -3.57 -8.05 -4.65
C ILE A 54 -2.51 -6.98 -4.28
N GLU A 55 -2.86 -6.00 -3.46
CA GLU A 55 -2.00 -4.91 -2.99
C GLU A 55 -0.58 -5.33 -2.53
N PRO A 56 -0.38 -6.38 -1.70
CA PRO A 56 0.95 -6.87 -1.31
C PRO A 56 1.84 -7.28 -2.50
N ILE A 57 1.26 -7.85 -3.55
CA ILE A 57 1.99 -8.24 -4.76
C ILE A 57 2.36 -6.99 -5.56
N SER A 58 1.39 -6.08 -5.74
CA SER A 58 1.63 -4.79 -6.40
C SER A 58 2.73 -4.00 -5.70
N THR A 59 2.69 -3.94 -4.36
CA THR A 59 3.72 -3.28 -3.54
C THR A 59 5.08 -3.94 -3.69
N LEU A 60 5.17 -5.27 -3.81
CA LEU A 60 6.45 -5.95 -4.02
C LEU A 60 7.06 -5.59 -5.39
N ILE A 61 6.24 -5.55 -6.44
CA ILE A 61 6.68 -5.18 -7.81
C ILE A 61 7.12 -3.72 -7.84
N PHE A 62 6.28 -2.81 -7.33
CA PHE A 62 6.59 -1.39 -7.30
C PHE A 62 7.76 -1.07 -6.37
N GLY A 63 7.88 -1.78 -5.25
CA GLY A 63 9.01 -1.69 -4.31
C GLY A 63 10.33 -2.01 -5.00
N LYS A 64 10.38 -3.10 -5.79
CA LYS A 64 11.58 -3.43 -6.56
C LYS A 64 11.86 -2.43 -7.69
N MET A 65 10.82 -1.97 -8.39
CA MET A 65 10.98 -1.09 -9.55
C MET A 65 11.39 0.34 -9.18
N PHE A 66 10.80 0.92 -8.13
CA PHE A 66 10.98 2.32 -7.76
C PHE A 66 11.97 2.56 -6.62
N PHE A 67 12.06 1.62 -5.69
CA PHE A 67 12.89 1.75 -4.47
C PHE A 67 14.11 0.81 -4.47
N ASP A 68 14.30 0.04 -5.55
CA ASP A 68 15.33 -1.00 -5.70
C ASP A 68 15.41 -1.96 -4.51
N GLU A 69 14.27 -2.23 -3.86
CA GLU A 69 14.26 -3.09 -2.68
C GLU A 69 14.81 -4.49 -2.98
N ILE A 70 15.62 -5.04 -2.07
CA ILE A 70 16.07 -6.42 -2.17
C ILE A 70 14.90 -7.34 -1.82
N ILE A 71 14.41 -8.07 -2.81
CA ILE A 71 13.40 -9.10 -2.61
C ILE A 71 14.07 -10.31 -1.94
N SER A 72 13.92 -10.40 -0.61
CA SER A 72 14.36 -11.55 0.17
C SER A 72 13.39 -12.73 0.02
N ILE A 73 13.89 -13.95 0.24
CA ILE A 73 13.10 -15.19 0.20
C ILE A 73 11.86 -15.10 1.10
N ASN A 74 11.96 -14.41 2.23
CA ASN A 74 10.86 -14.26 3.19
C ASN A 74 9.71 -13.42 2.61
N LYS A 75 10.04 -12.35 1.85
CA LYS A 75 9.03 -11.51 1.18
C LYS A 75 8.30 -12.30 0.11
N LEU A 76 9.02 -13.16 -0.63
CA LEU A 76 8.44 -14.04 -1.63
C LEU A 76 7.50 -15.08 -1.00
N VAL A 77 7.94 -15.78 0.05
CA VAL A 77 7.11 -16.78 0.74
C VAL A 77 5.85 -16.12 1.32
N GLY A 78 5.98 -14.96 1.96
CA GLY A 78 4.83 -14.21 2.47
C GLY A 78 3.85 -13.83 1.36
N SER A 79 4.35 -13.31 0.24
CA SER A 79 3.50 -12.97 -0.91
C SER A 79 2.80 -14.19 -1.52
N ALA A 80 3.46 -15.35 -1.56
CA ALA A 80 2.91 -16.59 -2.07
C ALA A 80 1.76 -17.11 -1.20
N ILE A 81 1.90 -17.04 0.13
CA ILE A 81 0.83 -17.40 1.07
C ILE A 81 -0.41 -16.51 0.84
N ILE A 82 -0.21 -15.20 0.67
CA ILE A 82 -1.30 -14.26 0.40
C ILE A 82 -2.02 -14.63 -0.92
N ILE A 83 -1.29 -14.90 -2.00
CA ILE A 83 -1.88 -15.34 -3.28
C ILE A 83 -2.75 -16.58 -3.08
N ILE A 84 -2.24 -17.59 -2.35
CA ILE A 84 -2.99 -18.83 -2.08
C ILE A 84 -4.29 -18.52 -1.32
N SER A 85 -4.25 -17.66 -0.30
CA SER A 85 -5.45 -17.23 0.44
C SER A 85 -6.48 -16.54 -0.45
N ILE A 86 -6.03 -15.65 -1.35
CA ILE A 86 -6.91 -14.94 -2.30
C ILE A 86 -7.58 -15.94 -3.24
N LEU A 87 -6.82 -16.87 -3.81
CA LEU A 87 -7.35 -17.88 -4.72
C LEU A 87 -8.38 -18.78 -4.02
N TYR A 88 -8.13 -19.11 -2.75
CA TYR A 88 -9.09 -19.87 -1.95
C TYR A 88 -10.38 -19.08 -1.71
N MET A 89 -10.28 -17.83 -1.22
CA MET A 89 -11.44 -16.97 -0.98
C MET A 89 -12.23 -16.66 -2.26
N ALA A 90 -11.55 -16.50 -3.40
CA ALA A 90 -12.19 -16.24 -4.69
C ALA A 90 -13.00 -17.44 -5.20
N LYS A 91 -12.66 -18.66 -4.78
CA LYS A 91 -13.35 -19.90 -5.17
C LYS A 91 -14.57 -20.21 -4.30
N GLU A 92 -14.64 -19.64 -3.10
CA GLU A 92 -15.72 -19.90 -2.11
C GLU A 92 -16.94 -18.97 -2.30
N LYS A 93 -16.95 -18.17 -3.37
CA LYS A 93 -18.09 -17.38 -3.87
C LYS A 93 -18.70 -18.01 -5.11
#